data_AF-A0A434A2Q6-F1
#
_entry.id   AF-A0A434A2Q6-F1
#
_cell.length_a   1.000
_cell.length_b   1.000
_cell.length_c   1.000
_cell.angle_alpha   90.00
_cell.angle_beta   90.00
_cell.angle_gamma   90.00
#
_symmetry.space_group_name_H-M   'P 1'
#
loop_
_entity.id
_entity.type
_entity.pdbx_description
1 polymer ?
#
loop_
_entity_poly.entity_id
_entity_poly.type
_entity_poly.pdbx_seq_one_letter_code
_entity_poly.pdbx_strand_id
1 'polypeptide(L)' 'MANYKGIEFAEGYNKSFADFKNEFASTHVFKAIPSGEREAELKKAHKIATNGNISGTAGKGKETEAEKSGDKSI' A
#
# COMPACT_ATOMS: atom_id res chain seq x y z
N MET A 1 1.95 5.91 -12.51
CA MET A 1 0.85 5.29 -11.74
C MET A 1 1.44 4.45 -10.63
N ALA A 2 0.94 4.62 -9.41
CA ALA A 2 1.44 3.86 -8.27
C ALA A 2 0.82 2.45 -8.29
N ASN A 3 1.62 1.41 -8.07
CA ASN A 3 1.16 0.03 -8.00
C ASN A 3 1.55 -0.59 -6.65
N TYR A 4 0.65 -1.38 -6.06
CA TYR A 4 0.95 -2.18 -4.88
C TYR A 4 0.32 -3.56 -4.97
N LYS A 5 1.16 -4.60 -4.99
CA LYS A 5 0.74 -6.02 -5.04
C LYS A 5 -0.32 -6.30 -6.13
N GLY A 6 -0.19 -5.64 -7.29
CA GLY A 6 -1.11 -5.79 -8.41
C GLY A 6 -2.34 -4.87 -8.38
N ILE A 7 -2.48 -4.00 -7.38
CA ILE A 7 -3.47 -2.92 -7.37
C ILE A 7 -2.84 -1.68 -8.00
N GLU A 8 -3.43 -1.19 -9.08
CA GLU A 8 -3.08 0.10 -9.67
C GLU A 8 -3.90 1.20 -9.00
N PHE A 9 -3.21 2.21 -8.49
CA PHE A 9 -3.86 3.40 -7.92
C PHE A 9 -4.04 4.46 -9.00
N ALA A 10 -5.15 5.18 -8.89
CA ALA A 10 -5.42 6.35 -9.72
C ALA A 10 -4.28 7.38 -9.60
N GLU A 11 -3.96 8.01 -10.72
CA GLU A 11 -3.00 9.11 -10.74
C GLU A 11 -3.54 10.29 -9.90
N GLY A 12 -2.70 10.84 -9.01
CA GLY A 12 -3.12 11.92 -8.10
C GLY A 12 -4.02 11.47 -6.95
N TYR A 13 -3.99 10.19 -6.55
CA TYR A 13 -4.71 9.72 -5.37
C TYR A 13 -4.28 10.49 -4.11
N ASN A 14 -5.20 11.27 -3.54
CA ASN A 14 -4.95 12.13 -2.37
C ASN A 14 -6.00 11.94 -1.27
N LYS A 15 -6.71 10.80 -1.26
CA LYS A 15 -7.71 10.51 -0.22
C LYS A 15 -7.03 10.19 1.11
N SER A 16 -7.76 10.34 2.21
CA SER A 16 -7.26 10.04 3.56
C SER A 16 -7.00 8.54 3.74
N PHE A 17 -6.22 8.16 4.76
CA PHE A 17 -6.01 6.75 5.09
C PHE A 17 -7.31 6.03 5.48
N ALA A 18 -8.27 6.75 6.08
CA ALA A 18 -9.57 6.17 6.45
C ALA A 18 -10.39 5.79 5.20
N ASP A 19 -10.44 6.69 4.21
CA ASP A 19 -11.11 6.42 2.93
C ASP A 19 -10.41 5.29 2.18
N PHE A 20 -9.07 5.31 2.15
CA PHE A 20 -8.27 4.23 1.57
C PHE A 20 -8.57 2.88 2.23
N LYS A 21 -8.67 2.83 3.56
CA LYS A 21 -9.02 1.60 4.28
C LYS A 21 -10.42 1.11 3.90
N ASN A 22 -11.40 2.00 3.80
CA ASN A 22 -12.76 1.62 3.40
C ASN A 22 -12.83 1.08 1.96
N GLU A 23 -12.08 1.67 1.03
CA GLU A 23 -12.04 1.26 -0.37
C GLU A 23 -11.26 -0.04 -0.58
N PHE A 24 -10.09 -0.17 0.05
CA PHE A 24 -9.14 -1.22 -0.28
C PHE A 24 -9.10 -2.38 0.73
N ALA A 25 -9.49 -2.21 2.01
CA ALA A 25 -9.37 -3.29 3.00
C ALA A 25 -10.19 -4.54 2.67
N SER A 26 -11.26 -4.37 1.87
CA SER A 26 -12.12 -5.46 1.41
C SER A 26 -11.66 -6.13 0.11
N THR A 27 -10.57 -5.66 -0.51
CA THR A 27 -10.00 -6.28 -1.71
C THR A 27 -9.32 -7.60 -1.39
N HIS A 28 -9.22 -8.49 -2.38
CA HIS A 28 -8.63 -9.82 -2.23
C HIS A 28 -7.18 -9.76 -1.71
N VAL A 29 -6.42 -8.74 -2.11
CA VAL A 29 -5.04 -8.51 -1.65
C VAL A 29 -4.97 -8.34 -0.15
N PHE A 30 -5.78 -7.43 0.43
CA PHE A 30 -5.76 -7.18 1.88
C PHE A 30 -6.53 -8.23 2.68
N LYS A 31 -7.54 -8.88 2.09
CA LYS A 31 -8.24 -10.01 2.71
C LYS A 31 -7.35 -11.23 2.91
N ALA A 32 -6.42 -11.47 1.98
CA ALA A 32 -5.43 -12.54 2.11
C ALA A 32 -4.39 -12.26 3.21
N ILE A 33 -4.25 -11.01 3.67
CA ILE A 33 -3.33 -10.62 4.72
C ILE A 33 -3.99 -10.85 6.09
N PRO A 34 -3.28 -11.50 7.05
CA PRO A 34 -3.74 -11.63 8.42
C PRO A 34 -4.11 -10.28 9.05
N SER A 35 -5.14 -10.25 9.89
CA SER A 35 -5.65 -9.00 10.49
C SER A 35 -4.58 -8.20 11.23
N GLY A 36 -3.64 -8.88 11.91
CA GLY A 36 -2.53 -8.25 12.63
C GLY A 36 -1.53 -7.50 11.73
N GLU A 37 -1.42 -7.89 10.46
CA GLU A 37 -0.49 -7.28 9.49
C GLU A 37 -1.20 -6.37 8.49
N ARG A 38 -2.51 -6.58 8.29
CA ARG A 38 -3.34 -5.89 7.28
C ARG A 38 -3.27 -4.37 7.42
N GLU A 39 -3.29 -3.84 8.63
CA GLU A 39 -3.24 -2.38 8.83
C GLU A 39 -1.88 -1.79 8.42
N ALA A 40 -0.77 -2.46 8.74
CA ALA A 40 0.55 -2.02 8.34
C ALA A 40 0.70 -2.03 6.82
N GLU A 41 0.19 -3.07 6.17
CA GLU A 41 0.21 -3.21 4.71
C GLU A 41 -0.70 -2.17 4.02
N LEU A 42 -1.88 -1.88 4.57
CA LEU A 42 -2.75 -0.80 4.09
C LEU A 42 -2.04 0.57 4.19
N LYS A 43 -1.31 0.85 5.27
CA LYS A 43 -0.56 2.10 5.44
C LYS A 43 0.56 2.23 4.38
N LYS A 44 1.27 1.15 4.09
CA LYS A 44 2.29 1.13 3.02
C LYS A 44 1.67 1.41 1.65
N ALA A 45 0.57 0.73 1.34
CA ALA A 45 -0.14 0.90 0.08
C ALA A 45 -0.69 2.33 -0.09
N HIS A 46 -1.24 2.91 0.99
CA HIS A 46 -1.70 4.30 1.00
C HIS A 46 -0.55 5.29 0.74
N LYS A 47 0.60 5.11 1.40
CA LYS A 47 1.80 5.94 1.17
C LYS A 47 2.28 5.89 -0.28
N ILE A 48 2.22 4.71 -0.91
CA ILE A 48 2.56 4.49 -2.32
C ILE A 48 1.53 5.17 -3.23
N ALA A 49 0.24 5.01 -2.94
CA ALA A 49 -0.85 5.66 -3.69
C ALA A 49 -0.74 7.19 -3.66
N THR A 50 -0.37 7.78 -2.53
CA THR A 50 -0.18 9.23 -2.38
C THR A 50 1.23 9.70 -2.80
N ASN A 51 1.98 8.89 -3.54
CA ASN A 51 3.28 9.23 -4.12
C ASN A 51 4.31 9.74 -3.09
N GLY A 52 4.23 9.26 -1.84
CA GLY A 52 5.09 9.71 -0.75
C GLY A 52 4.84 11.15 -0.26
N ASN A 53 3.85 11.86 -0.81
CA ASN A 53 3.47 13.21 -0.40
C ASN A 53 2.67 13.20 0.93
N ILE A 54 3.16 12.47 1.93
CA ILE A 54 2.72 12.60 3.31
C ILE A 54 3.48 13.76 3.98
N SER A 55 3.41 14.95 3.38
CA SER A 55 3.76 16.17 4.09
C SER A 55 2.67 16.43 5.12
N GLY A 56 2.84 15.95 6.36
CA GLY A 56 1.99 16.40 7.46
C GLY A 56 1.79 15.50 8.68
N THR A 57 2.10 14.21 8.66
CA THR A 57 1.95 13.38 9.88
C THR A 57 3.18 12.54 10.15
N ALA A 58 3.97 13.00 11.11
CA ALA A 58 5.15 12.34 11.66
C ALA A 58 4.84 10.88 12.03
N GLY A 59 5.43 9.97 11.26
CA GLY A 59 5.41 8.54 11.52
C GLY A 59 6.59 7.93 10.81
N LYS A 60 7.76 7.95 11.47
CA LYS A 60 9.03 7.34 11.07
C LYS A 60 8.85 5.82 10.90
N GLY A 61 8.28 5.40 9.78
CA GLY A 61 8.03 4.01 9.43
C GLY A 61 9.00 3.57 8.33
N LYS A 62 10.09 2.96 8.78
CA LYS A 62 11.13 2.27 8.02
C LYS A 62 10.56 1.58 6.77
N GLU A 63 11.08 1.94 5.61
CA GLU A 63 10.88 1.25 4.36
C GLU A 63 11.26 -0.23 4.55
N THR A 64 10.29 -1.12 4.35
CA THR A 64 10.59 -2.53 4.15
C THR A 64 10.33 -2.77 2.68
N GLU A 65 11.41 -2.67 1.91
CA GLU A 65 11.54 -3.29 0.60
C GLU A 65 11.20 -4.78 0.78
N ALA A 66 10.02 -5.17 0.31
CA ALA A 66 9.71 -6.56 0.04
C ALA A 66 10.03 -6.78 -1.43
N GLU A 67 11.33 -6.94 -1.69
CA GLU A 67 11.85 -7.61 -2.86
C GLU A 67 11.16 -8.99 -2.96
N LYS A 68 10.50 -9.27 -4.08
CA LYS A 68 10.30 -10.64 -4.53
C LYS A 68 10.55 -10.72 -6.03
N SER A 69 11.84 -10.82 -6.33
CA SER A 69 12.45 -11.71 -7.32
C SER A 69 11.47 -12.60 -8.09
N GLY A 70 11.33 -12.31 -9.38
CA GLY A 70 10.90 -13.28 -10.39
C GLY A 70 12.14 -13.75 -11.15
N ASP A 71 12.81 -14.76 -10.62
CA ASP A 71 13.77 -15.59 -11.36
C ASP A 71 13.02 -16.23 -12.54
N LYS A 72 13.42 -15.88 -13.77
CA LYS A 72 12.97 -16.56 -14.98
C LYS A 72 14.14 -17.34 -15.55
N SER A 73 14.38 -18.50 -14.94
CA SER A 73 15.15 -19.59 -15.54
C SER A 73 14.41 -20.15 -16.76
N ILE A 74 14.98 -20.02 -17.96
CA ILE A 74 15.01 -21.06 -19.00
C ILE A 74 16.26 -20.88 -19.85
#